data_AF-A0A7W1U944-F1
#
_entry.id   AF-A0A7W1U944-F1
#
_cell.length_a   1.000
_cell.length_b   1.000
_cell.length_c   1.000
_cell.angle_alpha   90.00
_cell.angle_beta   90.00
_cell.angle_gamma   90.00
#
_symmetry.space_group_name_H-M   'P 1'
#
loop_
_entity.id
_entity.type
_entity.pdbx_description
1 polymer ?
#
loop_
_entity_poly.entity_id
_entity_poly.type
_entity_poly.pdbx_seq_one_letter_code
_entity_poly.pdbx_strand_id
1 'polypeptide(L)' 'MAIGSSGLTLTAGATTTIIRNTSGNPISDVFSNLPDGATLSVNENNVQANYEGGDGNDLTLTMR' A
#
# COMPACT_ATOMS: atom_id res chain seq x y z
N MET A 1 -25.38 -19.69 17.64
CA MET A 1 -25.38 -19.26 16.23
C MET A 1 -24.35 -18.16 16.09
N ALA A 2 -23.12 -18.51 15.69
CA ALA A 2 -22.08 -17.52 15.42
C ALA A 2 -22.16 -17.18 13.92
N ILE A 3 -22.43 -15.93 13.58
CA ILE A 3 -22.32 -15.47 12.20
C ILE A 3 -20.83 -15.40 11.89
N GLY A 4 -20.36 -16.28 11.01
CA GLY A 4 -18.98 -16.24 10.54
C GLY A 4 -18.73 -14.90 9.86
N SER A 5 -17.87 -14.06 10.44
CA SER A 5 -17.22 -13.03 9.66
C SER A 5 -16.24 -13.75 8.75
N SER A 6 -16.68 -14.11 7.54
CA SER A 6 -15.75 -14.33 6.42
C SER A 6 -15.16 -12.97 6.02
N GLY A 7 -14.53 -12.29 6.97
CA GLY A 7 -13.68 -11.15 6.71
C GLY A 7 -12.40 -11.74 6.14
N LEU A 8 -12.05 -11.32 4.93
CA LEU A 8 -10.72 -11.52 4.37
C LEU A 8 -9.73 -11.17 5.49
N THR A 9 -9.01 -12.13 6.05
CA THR A 9 -7.94 -11.83 7.00
C THR A 9 -6.87 -11.10 6.20
N LEU A 10 -6.92 -9.79 6.25
CA LEU A 10 -5.94 -8.92 5.65
C LEU A 10 -4.66 -9.11 6.45
N THR A 11 -3.76 -9.94 5.91
CA THR A 11 -2.52 -10.29 6.56
C THR A 11 -1.69 -9.03 6.72
N ALA A 12 -1.40 -8.62 7.96
CA ALA A 12 -0.43 -7.57 8.22
C ALA A 12 0.89 -7.90 7.50
N GLY A 13 1.48 -6.90 6.84
CA GLY A 13 2.63 -7.07 5.94
C GLY A 13 2.27 -7.42 4.49
N ALA A 14 1.01 -7.71 4.16
CA ALA A 14 0.59 -7.87 2.77
C ALA A 14 0.90 -6.58 1.99
N THR A 15 1.61 -6.73 0.87
CA THR A 15 2.05 -5.61 0.03
C THR A 15 1.42 -5.74 -1.34
N THR A 16 0.88 -4.63 -1.85
CA THR A 16 0.29 -4.57 -3.18
C THR A 16 0.89 -3.41 -3.98
N THR A 17 1.15 -3.62 -5.27
CA THR A 17 1.61 -2.55 -6.16
C THR A 17 0.41 -1.82 -6.73
N ILE A 18 0.33 -0.51 -6.46
CA ILE A 18 -0.75 0.36 -6.95
C ILE A 18 -0.35 1.02 -8.26
N ILE A 19 0.91 1.45 -8.36
CA ILE A 19 1.48 1.99 -9.60
C ILE A 19 2.75 1.18 -9.89
N ARG A 20 2.78 0.57 -11.07
CA ARG A 20 4.01 0.00 -11.63
C ARG A 20 4.70 1.03 -12.51
N ASN A 21 5.87 1.50 -12.12
CA ASN A 21 6.69 2.41 -12.90
C ASN A 21 7.61 1.60 -13.82
N THR A 22 7.29 1.58 -15.11
CA THR A 22 8.06 0.79 -16.08
C THR A 22 9.33 1.49 -16.58
N SER A 23 9.61 2.72 -16.12
CA SER A 23 10.88 3.39 -16.38
C SER A 23 11.95 2.95 -15.38
N GLY A 24 13.22 3.27 -15.61
CA GLY A 24 14.28 3.07 -14.62
C GLY A 24 14.44 4.22 -13.61
N ASN A 25 13.58 5.24 -13.68
CA ASN A 25 13.68 6.43 -12.82
C ASN A 25 12.71 6.34 -11.64
N PRO A 26 13.05 6.92 -10.48
CA PRO A 26 12.13 7.00 -9.34
C PRO A 26 10.90 7.86 -9.67
N ILE A 27 9.79 7.60 -8.97
CA ILE A 27 8.62 8.47 -8.99
C ILE A 27 9.03 9.80 -8.32
N SER A 28 9.08 10.87 -9.10
CA SER A 28 9.65 12.16 -8.64
C SER A 28 8.64 13.05 -7.92
N ASP A 29 7.34 12.86 -8.16
CA ASP A 29 6.25 13.59 -7.51
C ASP A 29 5.29 12.63 -6.82
N VAL A 30 4.77 13.05 -5.68
CA VAL A 30 3.85 12.26 -4.85
C VAL A 30 2.45 12.87 -4.87
N PHE A 31 1.44 12.07 -4.57
CA PHE A 31 0.13 12.62 -4.23
C PHE A 31 0.26 13.42 -2.92
N SER A 32 -0.22 14.66 -2.88
CA SER A 32 -0.03 15.53 -1.71
C SER A 32 -0.65 14.97 -0.42
N ASN A 33 -1.68 14.12 -0.54
CA ASN A 33 -2.33 13.43 0.57
C ASN A 33 -1.77 12.01 0.84
N LEU A 34 -0.75 11.58 0.09
CA LEU A 34 -0.10 10.29 0.23
C LEU A 34 1.41 10.43 -0.06
N PRO A 35 2.16 11.20 0.75
CA PRO A 35 3.62 11.22 0.66
C PRO A 35 4.21 9.85 1.02
N ASP A 36 5.50 9.66 0.74
CA ASP A 36 6.19 8.43 1.12
C ASP A 36 6.11 8.17 2.63
N GLY A 37 5.93 6.89 3.00
CA GLY A 37 5.75 6.45 4.37
C GLY A 37 4.41 6.83 5.01
N ALA A 38 3.53 7.57 4.31
CA ALA A 38 2.23 7.95 4.83
C ALA A 38 1.35 6.73 5.10
N THR A 39 0.58 6.80 6.19
CA THR A 39 -0.43 5.78 6.50
C THR A 39 -1.82 6.28 6.12
N LEU A 40 -2.55 5.48 5.36
CA LEU A 40 -3.95 5.69 5.02
C LEU A 40 -4.81 4.65 5.75
N SER A 41 -5.90 5.12 6.37
CA SER A 41 -6.93 4.23 6.89
C SER A 41 -7.97 3.95 5.80
N VAL A 42 -8.07 2.68 5.38
CA VAL A 42 -9.07 2.20 4.42
C VAL A 42 -9.98 1.19 5.14
N ASN A 43 -11.19 1.63 5.46
CA ASN A 43 -12.10 0.91 6.37
C ASN A 43 -11.42 0.67 7.73
N GLU A 44 -11.27 -0.59 8.14
CA GLU A 44 -10.66 -1.00 9.41
C GLU A 44 -9.16 -1.28 9.30
N ASN A 45 -8.55 -1.03 8.13
CA ASN A 45 -7.16 -1.39 7.86
C ASN A 45 -6.30 -0.14 7.68
N ASN A 46 -5.07 -0.21 8.20
CA ASN A 46 -4.06 0.80 7.95
C ASN A 46 -3.10 0.28 6.89
N VAL A 47 -2.86 1.08 5.86
CA VAL A 47 -1.89 0.77 4.80
C VAL A 47 -0.86 1.88 4.73
N GLN A 48 0.40 1.53 4.56
CA GLN A 48 1.48 2.49 4.40
C GLN A 48 1.94 2.55 2.94
N ALA A 49 2.11 3.76 2.42
CA ALA A 49 2.76 3.99 1.13
C ALA A 49 4.28 3.81 1.19
N ASN A 50 4.83 3.25 0.11
CA ASN A 50 6.26 3.15 -0.17
C ASN A 50 6.48 3.39 -1.67
N TYR A 51 7.15 4.49 -2.03
CA TYR A 51 7.42 4.87 -3.43
C TYR A 51 8.70 4.21 -4.01
N GLU A 52 9.44 3.52 -3.15
CA GLU A 52 10.62 2.71 -3.46
C GLU A 52 10.28 1.20 -3.45
N GLY A 53 9.00 0.86 -3.64
CA GLY A 53 8.54 -0.53 -3.66
C GLY A 53 8.87 -1.25 -4.97
N GLY A 54 8.45 -2.52 -5.05
CA GLY A 54 8.64 -3.35 -6.25
C GLY A 54 10.12 -3.59 -6.53
N ASP A 55 10.60 -3.11 -7.68
CA ASP A 55 12.00 -3.12 -8.10
C ASP A 55 12.78 -1.86 -7.71
N GLY A 56 12.17 -0.95 -6.94
CA GLY A 56 12.82 0.22 -6.33
C GLY A 56 12.24 1.57 -6.77
N ASN A 57 11.21 1.58 -7.60
CA ASN A 57 10.55 2.80 -8.07
C ASN A 57 9.04 2.64 -8.29
N ASP A 58 8.42 1.63 -7.70
CA ASP A 58 6.97 1.43 -7.71
C ASP A 58 6.32 2.05 -6.47
N LEU A 59 5.07 2.53 -6.64
CA LEU A 59 4.21 2.83 -5.49
C LEU A 59 3.55 1.54 -5.01
N THR A 60 3.95 1.11 -3.82
CA THR A 60 3.37 -0.02 -3.10
C THR A 60 2.64 0.42 -1.84
N LEU A 61 1.62 -0.34 -1.44
CA LEU A 61 0.94 -0.20 -0.18
C LEU A 61 1.12 -1.46 0.66
N THR A 62 1.61 -1.30 1.90
CA THR A 62 1.79 -2.40 2.84
C THR A 62 0.82 -2.29 4.00
N MET A 63 0.09 -3.37 4.29
CA MET A 63 -0.80 -3.45 5.45
C MET A 63 0.01 -3.44 6.74
N ARG A 64 -0.42 -2.60 7.68
CA ARG A 64 0.17 -2.46 9.01
C ARG A 64 -0.65 -3.21 10.06
#